data_AF-A0ABD0P7R4-F1
#
_entry.id   AF-A0ABD0P7R4-F1
#
_cell.length_a   1.000
_cell.length_b   1.000
_cell.length_c   1.000
_cell.angle_alpha   90.00
_cell.angle_beta   90.00
_cell.angle_gamma   90.00
#
_symmetry.space_group_name_H-M   'P 1'
#
loop_
_entity.id
_entity.type
_entity.pdbx_description
1 polymer ?
#
loop_
_entity_poly.entity_id
_entity_poly.type
_entity_poly.pdbx_seq_one_letter_code
_entity_poly.pdbx_strand_id
1 'polypeptide(L)' 'NPDGKMMQINLTGFLNGKNAREFMKDLWPLLLSAQENIAGIPSAFLEQKKEEIKQRQ' A
#
# COMPACT_ATOMS: atom_id res chain seq x y z
N ASN A 1 -1.15 15.20 7.49
CA ASN A 1 -1.63 14.58 6.24
C ASN A 1 -0.45 14.06 5.45
N PRO A 2 -0.39 12.77 5.13
CA PRO A 2 0.68 12.23 4.29
C PRO A 2 0.60 12.83 2.87
N ASP A 3 1.75 13.08 2.25
CA ASP A 3 1.86 13.63 0.88
C ASP A 3 2.50 12.59 -0.05
N GLY A 4 1.67 12.02 -0.93
CA GLY A 4 2.11 11.01 -1.90
C GLY A 4 3.17 11.53 -2.88
N LYS A 5 3.15 12.81 -3.22
CA LYS A 5 4.15 13.41 -4.13
C LYS A 5 5.52 13.46 -3.46
N MET A 6 5.58 13.88 -2.20
CA MET A 6 6.83 13.95 -1.43
C MET A 6 7.44 12.57 -1.23
N MET A 7 6.62 11.56 -0.92
CA MET A 7 7.08 10.16 -0.85
C MET A 7 7.66 9.67 -2.18
N GLN A 8 6.97 9.93 -3.31
CA GLN A 8 7.49 9.51 -4.62
C GLN A 8 8.85 10.17 -4.93
N ILE A 9 9.04 11.45 -4.61
CA ILE A 9 10.31 12.16 -4.80
C ILE A 9 11.42 11.49 -3.98
N ASN A 10 11.17 11.20 -2.70
CA ASN A 10 12.15 10.56 -1.83
C ASN A 10 12.52 9.15 -2.31
N LEU A 11 11.55 8.40 -2.85
CA LEU A 11 11.78 7.05 -3.38
C LEU A 11 12.48 7.05 -4.74
N THR A 12 12.38 8.13 -5.52
CA THR A 12 12.96 8.22 -6.87
C THR A 12 14.48 8.09 -6.85
N GLY A 13 15.16 8.58 -5.81
CA GLY A 13 16.61 8.44 -5.65
C GLY A 13 17.09 6.99 -5.49
N PHE A 14 16.21 6.11 -4.97
CA PHE A 14 16.52 4.70 -4.75
C PHE A 14 16.01 3.81 -5.88
N LEU A 15 14.78 4.05 -6.32
CA LEU A 15 14.06 3.17 -7.23
C LEU A 15 14.17 3.60 -8.68
N ASN A 16 14.78 4.73 -9.00
CA ASN A 16 14.64 5.46 -10.26
C ASN A 16 13.20 5.94 -10.53
N GLY A 17 13.04 6.88 -11.47
CA GLY A 17 11.76 7.58 -11.66
C GLY A 17 10.61 6.69 -12.15
N LYS A 18 10.89 5.65 -12.95
CA LYS A 18 9.86 4.73 -13.43
C LYS A 18 9.37 3.82 -12.30
N ASN A 19 10.29 3.14 -11.62
CA ASN A 19 9.87 2.17 -10.60
C ASN A 19 9.32 2.88 -9.36
N ALA A 20 9.79 4.08 -9.00
CA ALA A 20 9.19 4.84 -7.91
C ALA A 20 7.71 5.19 -8.17
N ARG A 21 7.37 5.51 -9.43
CA ARG A 21 5.99 5.78 -9.83
C ARG A 21 5.13 4.52 -9.79
N GLU A 22 5.63 3.42 -10.35
CA GLU A 22 4.92 2.13 -10.34
C GLU A 22 4.72 1.64 -8.90
N PHE A 23 5.75 1.71 -8.07
CA PHE A 23 5.68 1.36 -6.66
C PHE A 23 4.69 2.21 -5.88
N MET A 24 4.69 3.54 -6.05
CA MET A 24 3.73 4.42 -5.37
C MET A 24 2.29 4.22 -5.85
N LYS A 25 2.08 3.80 -7.10
CA LYS A 25 0.76 3.46 -7.62
C LYS A 25 0.13 2.30 -6.84
N ASP A 26 0.94 1.33 -6.42
CA ASP A 26 0.47 0.16 -5.67
C ASP A 26 0.48 0.41 -4.15
N LEU A 27 1.47 1.15 -3.64
CA LEU A 27 1.60 1.45 -2.21
C LEU A 27 0.57 2.46 -1.69
N TRP A 28 0.34 3.56 -2.42
CA TRP A 28 -0.47 4.67 -1.91
C TRP A 28 -1.91 4.27 -1.56
N PRO A 29 -2.63 3.48 -2.38
CA PRO A 29 -3.97 2.99 -2.02
C PRO A 29 -3.98 2.12 -0.76
N LEU A 30 -2.92 1.32 -0.54
CA LEU A 30 -2.81 0.49 0.66
C LEU A 30 -2.68 1.35 1.91
N LEU A 31 -1.86 2.41 1.85
CA LEU A 31 -1.70 3.35 2.96
C LEU A 31 -3.00 4.11 3.27
N LEU A 32 -3.72 4.58 2.25
CA LEU A 32 -5.03 5.22 2.44
C LEU A 32 -6.03 4.26 3.09
N SER A 33 -6.12 3.03 2.58
CA SER A 33 -7.00 2.00 3.16
C SER A 33 -6.64 1.67 4.61
N ALA A 34 -5.35 1.64 4.95
CA ALA A 34 -4.89 1.42 6.32
C ALA A 34 -5.28 2.58 7.25
N GLN A 35 -5.26 3.83 6.79
CA GLN A 35 -5.66 4.99 7.58
C GLN A 35 -7.15 4.99 7.95
N GLU A 36 -7.99 4.46 7.06
CA GLU A 36 -9.44 4.34 7.30
C GLU A 36 -9.79 3.17 8.23
N ASN A 37 -8.85 2.23 8.43
CA ASN A 37 -9.04 1.05 9.26
C ASN A 37 -8.51 1.28 10.69
N ILE A 38 -9.33 0.99 11.71
CA ILE A 38 -8.94 1.16 13.13
C ILE A 38 -7.69 0.37 13.54
N ALA A 39 -7.43 -0.77 12.89
CA ALA A 39 -6.25 -1.59 13.17
C ALA A 39 -4.99 -1.08 12.45
N GLY A 40 -5.11 -0.09 11.56
CA GLY A 40 -4.00 0.37 10.71
C GLY A 40 -3.59 -0.65 9.64
N ILE A 41 -4.47 -1.59 9.29
CA ILE A 41 -4.20 -2.66 8.32
C ILE A 41 -4.98 -2.37 7.03
N PRO A 42 -4.35 -2.42 5.84
CA PRO A 42 -5.05 -2.30 4.58
C PRO A 42 -6.14 -3.39 4.43
N SER A 43 -7.33 -3.01 3.98
CA SER A 43 -8.45 -3.94 3.80
C SER A 43 -8.12 -5.08 2.83
N ALA A 44 -7.30 -4.80 1.80
CA ALA A 44 -6.83 -5.81 0.85
C ALA A 44 -6.12 -6.98 1.54
N PHE A 45 -5.32 -6.72 2.58
CA PHE A 45 -4.62 -7.77 3.32
C PHE A 45 -5.56 -8.55 4.25
N LEU A 46 -6.56 -7.90 4.82
CA LEU A 46 -7.59 -8.57 5.63
C LEU A 46 -8.40 -9.55 4.77
N GLU A 47 -8.85 -9.12 3.59
CA GLU A 47 -9.61 -9.98 2.68
C GLU A 47 -8.74 -11.12 2.14
N GLN A 48 -7.49 -10.84 1.79
CA GLN A 48 -6.55 -11.89 1.38
C GLN A 48 -6.38 -12.96 2.48
N LYS A 49 -6.22 -12.55 3.75
CA LYS A 49 -6.11 -13.50 4.87
C LYS A 49 -7.39 -14.28 5.12
N LYS A 50 -8.56 -13.67 4.98
CA LYS A 50 -9.84 -14.38 5.07
C LYS A 50 -9.96 -15.46 3.99
N GLU A 51 -9.56 -15.15 2.76
CA GLU A 51 -9.60 -16.11 1.66
C GLU A 51 -8.59 -17.25 1.84
N GLU A 52 -7.36 -16.94 2.27
CA GLU A 52 -6.35 -17.96 2.62
C GLU A 52 -6.85 -18.93 3.71
N ILE A 53 -7.63 -18.46 4.69
CA ILE A 53 -8.22 -19.31 5.74
C ILE A 53 -9.36 -20.17 5.18
N LYS A 54 -10.23 -19.62 4.34
CA LYS A 54 -11.33 -20.36 3.70
C LYS A 54 -10.83 -21.51 2.83
N GLN A 55 -9.75 -21.30 2.07
CA GLN A 55 -9.18 -22.33 1.19
C GLN A 55 -8.50 -23.49 1.95
N ARG A 56 -8.21 -23.31 3.25
CA ARG A 56 -7.63 -24.35 4.11
C ARG A 56 -8.67 -25.21 4.82
N GLN A 57 -9.95 -24.82 4.77
CA GLN A 57 -11.08 -25.56 5.33
C GLN A 57 -11.69 -26.47 4.26
#